data_AF-A0A2Z6ZY64-F1
#
_entry.id   AF-A0A2Z6ZY64-F1
#
_cell.length_a   1.000
_cell.length_b   1.000
_cell.length_c   1.000
_cell.angle_alpha   90.00
_cell.angle_beta   90.00
_cell.angle_gamma   90.00
#
_symmetry.space_group_name_H-M   'P 1'
#
loop_
_entity.id
_entity.type
_entity.pdbx_description
1 polymer ?
#
loop_
_entity_poly.entity_id
_entity_poly.type
_entity_poly.pdbx_seq_one_letter_code
_entity_poly.pdbx_strand_id
1 'polypeptide(L)'
;MSRTFLYARVSTSDQTTDNQELEVKAAGFDVQPQRVVTETVSGSIAASERQGFQKLLERMEDGDVLLVTKLDRLGRNAMDVRSTVELLTSRGIRVHCLALGGVDLTSAAGKMTMQLLSAVAEFERDLLIERTQSGLQRAKAQGKALGRPAAASVDEVQSLKAQGLSQSQAATKLSISLATVKLAQQIAELLVVITNNWTSATSPFDIYENIHSYFWLLMPTFMHSVLALLLFSMSWVMWSKSAAHKKDIEDVFSKKYLVLLFEVVLVVLYFAVAKSNEADFAAYTRDKAITSFVGTPSAKPEALQIFWVFSLFVVWDYLVDVFQSPRQNHPTALTSKVAAHLQGVITYCSTSLVCAALAYLVSRLAPVSGTPYQATFGDIALIMSLLLFNRAKAFEYYLRKRHRNGIPMHPKIIGIVGPIRAGKTTTSSYLASRYGYTLASNSDILREILENLRIEETRENLGRLGNAIFKTMGNATIARYRLSKLDEGPIIVDGIRYIEELHEYAKDPSFKILGIVADDSVRYQRAIAIGEKKDSGITEKAFLELGEARSEVDVPRLLKMADKVIVNDGSVTSLKNQIDCIMSDWASLPN
;
A
#
# COMPACT_ATOMS: atom_id res chain seq x y z
N MET A 1 -34.42 10.80 38.70
CA MET A 1 -33.07 10.47 39.21
C MET A 1 -32.50 9.40 38.29
N SER A 2 -31.29 9.58 37.75
CA SER A 2 -30.65 8.58 36.88
C SER A 2 -30.40 7.28 37.66
N ARG A 3 -30.86 6.13 37.16
CA ARG A 3 -30.61 4.84 37.83
C ARG A 3 -29.28 4.28 37.33
N THR A 4 -28.52 3.72 38.27
CA THR A 4 -27.23 3.08 37.98
C THR A 4 -27.39 1.57 37.97
N PHE A 5 -26.87 0.93 36.94
CA PHE A 5 -26.83 -0.53 36.76
C PHE A 5 -25.39 -1.01 36.67
N LEU A 6 -25.15 -2.26 37.06
CA LEU A 6 -23.85 -2.91 36.93
C LEU A 6 -23.97 -4.18 36.09
N TYR A 7 -23.12 -4.31 35.08
CA TYR A 7 -22.93 -5.56 34.36
C TYR A 7 -21.59 -6.19 34.74
N ALA A 8 -21.64 -7.37 35.37
CA ALA A 8 -20.46 -8.12 35.79
C ALA A 8 -20.41 -9.48 35.06
N ARG A 9 -19.27 -9.76 34.42
CA ARG A 9 -19.09 -10.99 33.62
C ARG A 9 -17.85 -11.76 34.04
N VAL A 10 -17.94 -13.08 34.06
CA VAL A 10 -16.80 -14.00 34.18
C VAL A 10 -16.80 -15.03 33.05
N SER A 11 -15.63 -15.58 32.72
CA SER A 11 -15.49 -16.49 31.56
C SER A 11 -15.69 -17.96 31.91
N THR A 12 -15.47 -18.35 33.18
CA THR A 12 -15.60 -19.72 33.68
C THR A 12 -16.40 -19.76 34.98
N SER A 13 -17.01 -20.90 35.28
CA SER A 13 -17.82 -21.12 36.50
C SER A 13 -17.02 -20.99 37.79
N ASP A 14 -15.70 -21.17 37.73
CA ASP A 14 -14.81 -21.13 38.89
C ASP A 14 -14.38 -19.69 39.28
N GLN A 15 -14.80 -18.69 38.50
CA GLN A 15 -14.50 -17.28 38.73
C GLN A 15 -15.71 -16.59 39.38
N THR A 16 -15.47 -15.74 40.38
CA THR A 16 -16.54 -14.97 41.03
C THR A 16 -16.62 -13.55 40.48
N THR A 17 -17.82 -12.97 40.50
CA THR A 17 -18.07 -11.57 40.12
C THR A 17 -17.82 -10.60 41.27
N ASP A 18 -17.60 -11.09 42.49
CA ASP A 18 -17.53 -10.30 43.73
C ASP A 18 -16.50 -9.16 43.67
N ASN A 19 -15.33 -9.43 43.05
CA ASN A 19 -14.30 -8.40 42.87
C ASN A 19 -14.80 -7.21 42.03
N GLN A 20 -15.70 -7.45 41.07
CA GLN A 20 -16.25 -6.39 40.23
C GLN A 20 -17.24 -5.51 41.01
N GLU A 21 -18.01 -6.10 41.92
CA GLU A 21 -18.90 -5.35 42.80
C GLU A 21 -18.12 -4.51 43.83
N LEU A 22 -17.01 -5.06 44.35
CA LEU A 22 -16.11 -4.33 45.24
C LEU A 22 -15.42 -3.15 44.54
N GLU A 23 -14.96 -3.33 43.30
CA GLU A 23 -14.38 -2.25 42.49
C GLU A 23 -15.39 -1.11 42.28
N VAL A 24 -16.66 -1.43 42.05
CA VAL A 24 -17.74 -0.44 41.86
C VAL A 24 -18.01 0.34 43.14
N LYS A 25 -18.08 -0.34 44.29
CA LYS A 25 -18.24 0.30 45.60
C LYS A 25 -17.04 1.19 45.94
N ALA A 26 -15.82 0.73 45.66
CA ALA A 26 -14.60 1.50 45.87
C ALA A 26 -14.53 2.76 44.99
N ALA A 27 -15.10 2.70 43.79
CA ALA A 27 -15.24 3.85 42.90
C ALA A 27 -16.34 4.85 43.32
N GLY A 28 -17.05 4.60 44.43
CA GLY A 28 -18.05 5.52 44.99
C GLY A 28 -19.44 5.40 44.37
N PHE A 29 -19.72 4.34 43.60
CA PHE A 29 -21.06 4.09 43.05
C PHE A 29 -21.87 3.21 44.00
N ASP A 30 -23.05 3.68 44.40
CA ASP A 30 -24.04 2.87 45.12
C ASP A 30 -25.03 2.24 44.12
N VAL A 31 -24.86 0.94 43.88
CA VAL A 31 -25.71 0.16 42.96
C VAL A 31 -26.60 -0.76 43.80
N GLN A 32 -27.92 -0.59 43.66
CA GLN A 32 -28.89 -1.45 44.33
C GLN A 32 -28.72 -2.91 43.85
N PRO A 33 -28.83 -3.92 44.74
CA PRO A 33 -28.63 -5.33 44.37
C PRO A 33 -29.51 -5.79 43.20
N GLN A 34 -30.72 -5.24 43.07
CA GLN A 34 -31.67 -5.55 41.99
C GLN A 34 -31.23 -5.03 40.60
N ARG A 35 -30.23 -4.14 40.56
CA ARG A 35 -29.67 -3.51 39.34
C ARG A 35 -28.28 -4.05 38.99
N VAL A 36 -27.83 -5.08 39.69
CA VAL A 36 -26.62 -5.84 39.35
C VAL A 36 -27.03 -7.04 38.51
N VAL A 37 -26.41 -7.19 37.34
CA VAL A 37 -26.59 -8.35 36.45
C VAL A 37 -25.26 -9.07 36.31
N THR A 38 -25.22 -10.31 36.78
CA THR A 38 -24.06 -11.20 36.72
C THR A 38 -24.25 -12.27 35.64
N GLU A 39 -23.19 -12.59 34.90
CA GLU A 39 -23.26 -13.58 33.83
C GLU A 39 -21.94 -14.36 33.67
N THR A 40 -22.04 -15.69 33.56
CA THR A 40 -20.93 -16.59 33.27
C THR A 40 -20.98 -16.98 31.79
N VAL A 41 -20.25 -16.26 30.95
CA VAL A 41 -20.25 -16.44 29.50
C VAL A 41 -18.89 -16.08 28.91
N SER A 42 -18.45 -16.81 27.89
CA SER A 42 -17.16 -16.57 27.21
C SER A 42 -17.07 -15.14 26.69
N GLY A 43 -15.91 -14.51 26.88
CA GLY A 43 -15.60 -13.20 26.32
C GLY A 43 -15.55 -13.18 24.79
N SER A 44 -15.51 -14.33 24.11
CA SER A 44 -15.54 -14.40 22.64
C SER A 44 -16.93 -14.18 22.03
N ILE A 45 -18.00 -14.25 22.85
CA ILE A 45 -19.39 -14.09 22.41
C ILE A 45 -19.72 -12.59 22.38
N ALA A 46 -20.37 -12.15 21.31
CA ALA A 46 -20.75 -10.75 21.12
C ALA A 46 -21.74 -10.29 22.20
N ALA A 47 -21.69 -9.03 22.63
CA ALA A 47 -22.55 -8.52 23.70
C ALA A 47 -24.04 -8.73 23.40
N SER A 48 -24.45 -8.55 22.14
CA SER A 48 -25.82 -8.73 21.66
C SER A 48 -26.34 -10.16 21.76
N GLU A 49 -25.47 -11.17 21.84
CA GLU A 49 -25.84 -12.59 21.90
C GLU A 49 -25.91 -13.12 23.35
N ARG A 50 -25.54 -12.29 24.34
CA ARG A 50 -25.49 -12.66 25.76
C ARG A 50 -26.85 -12.45 26.41
N GLN A 51 -27.43 -13.50 26.97
CA GLN A 51 -28.78 -13.46 27.53
C GLN A 51 -28.88 -12.54 28.77
N GLY A 52 -27.86 -12.53 29.62
CA GLY A 52 -27.80 -11.64 30.79
C GLY A 52 -27.72 -10.18 30.38
N PHE A 53 -26.88 -9.87 29.38
CA PHE A 53 -26.79 -8.53 28.83
C PHE A 53 -28.09 -8.08 28.15
N GLN A 54 -28.78 -8.94 27.40
CA GLN A 54 -30.09 -8.60 26.82
C GLN A 54 -31.14 -8.29 27.88
N LYS A 55 -31.23 -9.11 28.94
CA LYS A 55 -32.15 -8.86 30.06
C LYS A 55 -31.86 -7.55 30.79
N LEU A 56 -30.59 -7.15 30.84
CA LEU A 56 -30.20 -5.84 31.37
C LEU A 56 -30.72 -4.72 30.47
N LEU A 57 -30.51 -4.84 29.15
CA LEU A 57 -30.98 -3.84 28.17
C LEU A 57 -32.50 -3.64 28.17
N GLU A 58 -33.28 -4.68 28.46
CA GLU A 58 -34.74 -4.60 28.57
C GLU A 58 -35.22 -3.80 29.79
N ARG A 59 -34.38 -3.69 30.83
CA ARG A 59 -34.71 -3.01 32.09
C ARG A 59 -34.25 -1.56 32.15
N MET A 60 -33.37 -1.16 31.24
CA MET A 60 -32.78 0.19 31.21
C MET A 60 -33.63 1.12 30.35
N GLU A 61 -33.76 2.36 30.80
CA GLU A 61 -34.50 3.43 30.10
C GLU A 61 -33.59 4.64 29.87
N ASP A 62 -34.11 5.64 29.15
CA ASP A 62 -33.45 6.91 28.89
C ASP A 62 -32.99 7.59 30.19
N GLY A 63 -31.74 8.05 30.22
CA GLY A 63 -31.13 8.71 31.38
C GLY A 63 -30.46 7.78 32.40
N ASP A 64 -30.52 6.46 32.20
CA ASP A 64 -29.82 5.49 33.05
C ASP A 64 -28.30 5.43 32.77
N VAL A 65 -27.56 4.85 33.71
CA VAL A 65 -26.11 4.66 33.64
C VAL A 65 -25.76 3.19 33.77
N LEU A 66 -25.04 2.64 32.79
CA LEU A 66 -24.42 1.33 32.83
C LEU A 66 -22.98 1.43 33.32
N LEU A 67 -22.66 0.72 34.41
CA LEU A 67 -21.30 0.54 34.89
C LEU A 67 -20.74 -0.79 34.43
N VAL A 68 -19.50 -0.74 33.94
CA VAL A 68 -18.65 -1.91 33.68
C VAL A 68 -17.28 -1.67 34.29
N THR A 69 -16.68 -2.73 34.85
CA THR A 69 -15.35 -2.63 35.46
C THR A 69 -14.26 -2.48 34.41
N LYS A 70 -14.34 -3.26 33.33
CA LYS A 70 -13.36 -3.32 32.23
C LYS A 70 -14.06 -3.49 30.88
N LEU A 71 -13.41 -3.06 29.79
CA LEU A 71 -13.98 -3.11 28.44
C LEU A 71 -14.24 -4.53 27.92
N ASP A 72 -13.40 -5.50 28.30
CA ASP A 72 -13.54 -6.93 27.95
C ASP A 72 -14.73 -7.61 28.65
N ARG A 73 -15.36 -6.91 29.59
CA ARG A 73 -16.66 -7.30 30.14
C ARG A 73 -17.79 -6.86 29.24
N LEU A 74 -17.68 -5.72 28.57
CA LEU A 74 -18.74 -5.16 27.73
C LEU A 74 -18.83 -5.78 26.33
N GLY A 75 -17.74 -6.31 25.75
CA GLY A 75 -17.78 -6.88 24.39
C GLY A 75 -16.58 -7.78 24.07
N ARG A 76 -16.65 -8.49 22.94
CA ARG A 76 -15.62 -9.48 22.54
C ARG A 76 -14.37 -8.90 21.92
N ASN A 77 -14.49 -7.71 21.35
CA ASN A 77 -13.40 -6.95 20.74
C ASN A 77 -13.78 -5.47 20.71
N ALA A 78 -12.84 -4.60 20.34
CA ALA A 78 -13.05 -3.16 20.35
C ALA A 78 -14.25 -2.69 19.50
N MET A 79 -14.49 -3.35 18.35
CA MET A 79 -15.63 -3.07 17.48
C MET A 79 -16.98 -3.45 18.11
N ASP A 80 -17.04 -4.59 18.78
CA ASP A 80 -18.23 -5.05 19.51
C ASP A 80 -18.54 -4.13 20.70
N VAL A 81 -17.52 -3.72 21.44
CA VAL A 81 -17.65 -2.73 22.52
C VAL A 81 -18.14 -1.39 21.97
N ARG A 82 -17.56 -0.89 20.88
CA ARG A 82 -18.00 0.36 20.24
C ARG A 82 -19.46 0.29 19.79
N SER A 83 -19.84 -0.77 19.09
CA SER A 83 -21.21 -0.96 18.60
C SER A 83 -22.21 -1.01 19.77
N THR A 84 -21.82 -1.64 20.88
CA THR A 84 -22.62 -1.71 22.10
C THR A 84 -22.78 -0.33 22.76
N VAL A 85 -21.71 0.45 22.86
CA VAL A 85 -21.76 1.83 23.40
C VAL A 85 -22.62 2.74 22.52
N GLU A 86 -22.52 2.64 21.19
CA GLU A 86 -23.34 3.40 20.25
C GLU A 86 -24.83 3.06 20.37
N LEU A 87 -25.17 1.76 20.50
CA LEU A 87 -26.53 1.31 20.77
C LEU A 87 -27.08 1.90 22.06
N LEU A 88 -26.32 1.82 23.16
CA LEU A 88 -26.73 2.37 24.45
C LEU A 88 -26.89 3.89 24.40
N THR A 89 -25.96 4.59 23.73
CA THR A 89 -26.04 6.04 23.52
C THR A 89 -27.30 6.42 22.75
N SER A 90 -27.68 5.65 21.71
CA SER A 90 -28.90 5.91 20.94
C SER A 90 -30.19 5.76 21.74
N ARG A 91 -30.14 5.01 22.85
CA ARG A 91 -31.23 4.87 23.83
C ARG A 91 -31.11 5.85 25.01
N GLY A 92 -30.17 6.80 24.94
CA GLY A 92 -29.89 7.79 25.99
C GLY A 92 -29.33 7.20 27.29
N ILE A 93 -28.73 6.02 27.20
CA ILE A 93 -28.07 5.35 28.31
C ILE A 93 -26.58 5.71 28.29
N ARG A 94 -26.05 6.17 29.42
CA ARG A 94 -24.62 6.45 29.60
C ARG A 94 -23.86 5.19 30.00
N VAL A 95 -22.59 5.09 29.61
CA VAL A 95 -21.76 3.90 29.85
C VAL A 95 -20.46 4.32 30.49
N HIS A 96 -20.21 3.85 31.71
CA HIS A 96 -19.04 4.20 32.49
C HIS A 96 -18.13 2.99 32.66
N CYS A 97 -16.84 3.17 32.37
CA CYS A 97 -15.83 2.13 32.52
C CYS A 97 -14.86 2.47 33.66
N LEU A 98 -14.85 1.66 34.73
CA LEU A 98 -14.06 1.96 35.93
C LEU A 98 -12.55 1.88 35.69
N ALA A 99 -12.08 0.89 34.92
CA ALA A 99 -10.66 0.74 34.60
C ALA A 99 -10.07 1.91 33.80
N LEU A 100 -10.92 2.75 33.19
CA LEU A 100 -10.52 3.99 32.52
C LEU A 100 -10.66 5.22 33.43
N GLY A 101 -10.69 5.03 34.75
CA GLY A 101 -10.87 6.12 35.72
C GLY A 101 -12.33 6.58 35.83
N GLY A 102 -13.30 5.71 35.51
CA GLY A 102 -14.73 6.04 35.56
C GLY A 102 -15.21 6.91 34.40
N VAL A 103 -14.44 6.99 33.32
CA VAL A 103 -14.78 7.77 32.12
C VAL A 103 -16.11 7.32 31.53
N ASP A 104 -16.95 8.31 31.22
CA ASP A 104 -18.17 8.13 30.43
C ASP A 104 -17.80 7.89 28.96
N LEU A 105 -17.95 6.66 28.50
CA LEU A 105 -17.71 6.21 27.13
C LEU A 105 -18.68 6.83 26.11
N THR A 106 -19.80 7.39 26.56
CA THR A 106 -20.78 8.06 25.70
C THR A 106 -20.46 9.54 25.46
N SER A 107 -19.56 10.10 26.28
CA SER A 107 -19.04 11.46 26.12
C SER A 107 -18.11 11.58 24.91
N ALA A 108 -17.86 12.82 24.46
CA ALA A 108 -16.90 13.08 23.37
C ALA A 108 -15.48 12.55 23.69
N ALA A 109 -15.01 12.75 24.93
CA ALA A 109 -13.72 12.23 25.39
C ALA A 109 -13.69 10.69 25.47
N GLY A 110 -14.80 10.09 25.91
CA GLY A 110 -14.97 8.63 25.93
C GLY A 110 -14.96 8.02 24.53
N LYS A 111 -15.66 8.64 23.57
CA LYS A 111 -15.64 8.24 22.15
C LYS A 111 -14.23 8.29 21.56
N MET A 112 -13.47 9.34 21.83
CA MET A 112 -12.06 9.44 21.41
C MET A 112 -11.21 8.31 22.01
N THR A 113 -11.37 8.05 23.31
CA THR A 113 -10.62 6.98 24.00
C THR A 113 -10.94 5.61 23.40
N MET A 114 -12.21 5.36 23.05
CA MET A 114 -12.64 4.14 22.38
C MET A 114 -12.05 3.99 20.97
N GLN A 115 -11.99 5.07 20.20
CA GLN A 115 -11.37 5.06 18.86
C GLN A 115 -9.88 4.75 18.93
N LEU A 116 -9.16 5.37 19.87
CA LEU A 116 -7.73 5.13 20.06
C LEU A 116 -7.45 3.70 20.50
N LEU A 117 -8.23 3.16 21.44
CA LEU A 117 -8.10 1.75 21.86
C LEU A 117 -8.45 0.76 20.74
N SER A 118 -9.41 1.10 19.88
CA SER A 118 -9.75 0.29 18.72
C SER A 118 -8.60 0.25 17.70
N ALA A 119 -7.99 1.41 17.42
CA ALA A 119 -6.86 1.50 16.50
C ALA A 119 -5.63 0.72 17.00
N VAL A 120 -5.34 0.76 18.31
CA VAL A 120 -4.26 -0.03 18.91
C VAL A 120 -4.54 -1.54 18.82
N ALA A 121 -5.78 -1.96 19.09
CA ALA A 121 -6.16 -3.37 19.00
C ALA A 121 -6.13 -3.93 17.56
N GLU A 122 -6.47 -3.11 16.56
CA GLU A 122 -6.34 -3.47 15.14
C GLU A 122 -4.87 -3.61 14.76
N PHE A 123 -4.04 -2.65 15.15
CA PHE A 123 -2.59 -2.70 14.90
C PHE A 123 -1.93 -3.95 15.50
N GLU A 124 -2.25 -4.32 16.75
CA GLU A 124 -1.72 -5.53 17.37
C GLU A 124 -2.17 -6.81 16.65
N ARG A 125 -3.43 -6.86 16.17
CA ARG A 125 -3.93 -8.00 15.39
C ARG A 125 -3.17 -8.13 14.07
N ASP A 126 -2.93 -7.03 13.39
CA ASP A 126 -2.23 -7.03 12.10
C ASP A 126 -0.78 -7.49 12.27
N LEU A 127 -0.10 -7.05 13.33
CA LEU A 127 1.24 -7.54 13.69
C LEU A 127 1.27 -9.03 13.99
N LEU A 128 0.24 -9.58 14.66
CA LEU A 128 0.14 -11.02 14.90
C LEU A 128 -0.04 -11.80 13.59
N ILE A 129 -0.91 -11.32 12.70
CA ILE A 129 -1.11 -11.93 11.37
C ILE A 129 0.20 -11.93 10.58
N GLU A 130 0.92 -10.81 10.56
CA GLU A 130 2.20 -10.66 9.88
C GLU A 130 3.25 -11.65 10.43
N ARG A 131 3.33 -11.78 11.76
CA ARG A 131 4.23 -12.73 12.43
C ARG A 131 3.87 -14.19 12.10
N THR A 132 2.59 -14.53 12.04
CA THR A 132 2.15 -15.87 11.65
C THR A 132 2.48 -16.15 10.20
N GLN A 133 2.25 -15.20 9.29
CA GLN A 133 2.57 -15.37 7.86
C GLN A 133 4.09 -15.54 7.64
N SER A 134 4.93 -14.74 8.29
CA SER A 134 6.39 -14.88 8.21
C SER A 134 6.88 -16.21 8.81
N GLY A 135 6.23 -16.71 9.88
CA GLY A 135 6.46 -18.05 10.41
C GLY A 135 6.12 -19.16 9.42
N LEU A 136 4.96 -19.09 8.78
CA LEU A 136 4.51 -20.04 7.77
C LEU A 136 5.42 -20.03 6.54
N GLN A 137 5.85 -18.85 6.09
CA GLN A 137 6.79 -18.71 4.97
C GLN A 137 8.14 -19.38 5.27
N ARG A 138 8.69 -19.16 6.47
CA ARG A 138 9.93 -19.84 6.92
C ARG A 138 9.76 -21.36 6.95
N ALA A 139 8.65 -21.85 7.51
CA ALA A 139 8.37 -23.29 7.54
C ALA A 139 8.26 -23.88 6.12
N LYS A 140 7.62 -23.16 5.19
CA LYS A 140 7.54 -23.56 3.77
C LYS A 140 8.90 -23.57 3.08
N ALA A 141 9.74 -22.55 3.32
CA ALA A 141 11.10 -22.47 2.77
C ALA A 141 12.02 -23.59 3.30
N GLN A 142 11.77 -24.06 4.53
CA GLN A 142 12.45 -25.21 5.13
C GLN A 142 11.87 -26.57 4.67
N GLY A 143 10.95 -26.57 3.69
CA GLY A 143 10.37 -27.80 3.14
C GLY A 143 9.34 -28.48 4.05
N LYS A 144 8.89 -27.82 5.13
CA LYS A 144 7.88 -28.39 6.02
C LYS A 144 6.51 -28.38 5.32
N ALA A 145 5.91 -29.56 5.16
CA ALA A 145 4.56 -29.69 4.62
C ALA A 145 3.55 -28.98 5.53
N LEU A 146 2.84 -28.01 4.95
CA LEU A 146 1.80 -27.25 5.64
C LEU A 146 0.42 -27.81 5.28
N GLY A 147 -0.51 -27.77 6.23
CA GLY A 147 -1.88 -28.24 6.03
C GLY A 147 -2.09 -29.72 6.36
N ARG A 148 -3.25 -30.24 5.95
CA ARG A 148 -3.64 -31.63 6.21
C ARG A 148 -2.74 -32.57 5.37
N PRO A 149 -2.14 -33.62 5.96
CA PRO A 149 -1.32 -34.57 5.22
C PRO A 149 -2.14 -35.27 4.12
N ALA A 150 -1.49 -35.53 2.98
CA ALA A 150 -2.10 -36.25 1.86
C ALA A 150 -2.47 -37.68 2.28
N ALA A 151 -3.67 -38.13 1.90
CA ALA A 151 -4.18 -39.43 2.31
C ALA A 151 -3.65 -40.61 1.46
N ALA A 152 -3.21 -40.34 0.22
CA ALA A 152 -2.57 -41.30 -0.68
C ALA A 152 -1.76 -40.57 -1.76
N SER A 153 -0.76 -41.24 -2.33
CA SER A 153 0.06 -40.73 -3.45
C SER A 153 -0.53 -41.10 -4.83
N VAL A 154 -0.16 -40.34 -5.86
CA VAL A 154 -0.59 -40.61 -7.25
C VAL A 154 -0.04 -41.95 -7.75
N ASP A 155 1.19 -42.30 -7.36
CA ASP A 155 1.86 -43.55 -7.78
C ASP A 155 1.19 -44.79 -7.19
N GLU A 156 0.73 -44.73 -5.95
CA GLU A 156 -0.03 -45.82 -5.32
C GLU A 156 -1.33 -46.09 -6.08
N VAL A 157 -2.05 -45.04 -6.48
CA VAL A 157 -3.26 -45.17 -7.31
C VAL A 157 -2.92 -45.80 -8.66
N GLN A 158 -1.84 -45.36 -9.31
CA GLN A 158 -1.42 -45.89 -10.61
C GLN A 158 -0.99 -47.36 -10.54
N SER A 159 -0.28 -47.77 -9.48
CA SER A 159 0.14 -49.17 -9.30
C SER A 159 -1.05 -50.13 -9.18
N LEU A 160 -2.12 -49.72 -8.50
CA LEU A 160 -3.35 -50.50 -8.37
C LEU A 160 -4.14 -50.54 -9.67
N LYS A 161 -4.13 -49.44 -10.44
CA LYS A 161 -4.73 -49.39 -11.78
C LYS A 161 -3.97 -50.30 -12.76
N ALA A 162 -2.64 -50.33 -12.71
CA ALA A 162 -1.80 -51.21 -13.52
C ALA A 162 -2.01 -52.71 -13.20
N GLN A 163 -2.41 -53.02 -11.96
CA GLN A 163 -2.85 -54.36 -11.54
C GLN A 163 -4.27 -54.72 -12.02
N GLY A 164 -4.92 -53.86 -12.80
CA GLY A 164 -6.26 -54.10 -13.38
C GLY A 164 -7.43 -53.73 -12.46
N LEU A 165 -7.20 -53.08 -11.30
CA LEU A 165 -8.29 -52.70 -10.41
C LEU A 165 -9.13 -51.55 -11.01
N SER A 166 -10.44 -51.57 -10.77
CA SER A 166 -11.33 -50.44 -11.08
C SER A 166 -11.07 -49.25 -10.13
N GLN A 167 -11.48 -48.04 -10.53
CA GLN A 167 -11.32 -46.83 -9.70
C GLN A 167 -12.02 -46.96 -8.34
N SER A 168 -13.15 -47.67 -8.29
CA SER A 168 -13.86 -47.96 -7.04
C SER A 168 -13.07 -48.91 -6.15
N GLN A 169 -12.48 -49.96 -6.71
CA GLN A 169 -11.66 -50.92 -5.96
C GLN A 169 -10.36 -50.27 -5.45
N ALA A 170 -9.74 -49.38 -6.25
CA ALA A 170 -8.58 -48.61 -5.82
C ALA A 170 -8.92 -47.64 -4.67
N ALA A 171 -10.09 -46.98 -4.72
CA ALA A 171 -10.58 -46.11 -3.65
C ALA A 171 -10.79 -46.88 -2.33
N THR A 172 -11.44 -48.06 -2.40
CA THR A 172 -11.63 -48.93 -1.23
C THR A 172 -10.31 -49.45 -0.67
N LYS A 173 -9.38 -49.87 -1.53
CA LYS A 173 -8.09 -50.43 -1.12
C LYS A 173 -7.17 -49.40 -0.47
N LEU A 174 -7.24 -48.15 -0.92
CA LEU A 174 -6.46 -47.03 -0.36
C LEU A 174 -7.22 -46.26 0.74
N SER A 175 -8.46 -46.65 1.07
CA SER A 175 -9.31 -45.94 2.03
C SER A 175 -9.47 -44.44 1.75
N ILE A 176 -9.55 -44.07 0.47
CA ILE A 176 -9.72 -42.69 0.00
C ILE A 176 -11.02 -42.54 -0.80
N SER A 177 -11.47 -41.29 -0.98
CA SER A 177 -12.67 -41.03 -1.78
C SER A 177 -12.47 -41.34 -3.26
N LEU A 178 -13.53 -41.77 -3.96
CA LEU A 178 -13.50 -41.99 -5.41
C LEU A 178 -13.10 -40.72 -6.19
N ALA A 179 -13.45 -39.54 -5.67
CA ALA A 179 -13.07 -38.25 -6.26
C ALA A 179 -11.55 -38.05 -6.24
N THR A 180 -10.88 -38.47 -5.16
CA THR A 180 -9.42 -38.40 -5.02
C THR A 180 -8.71 -39.30 -6.04
N VAL A 181 -9.24 -40.51 -6.28
CA VAL A 181 -8.71 -41.45 -7.28
C VAL A 181 -8.87 -40.92 -8.71
N LYS A 182 -10.04 -40.34 -9.04
CA LYS A 182 -10.29 -39.76 -10.37
C LYS A 182 -9.36 -38.58 -10.67
N LEU A 183 -9.15 -37.70 -9.69
CA LEU A 183 -8.25 -36.56 -9.83
C LEU A 183 -6.79 -37.02 -10.05
N ALA A 184 -6.33 -38.00 -9.28
CA ALA A 184 -4.99 -38.57 -9.45
C ALA A 184 -4.80 -39.21 -10.84
N GLN A 185 -5.85 -39.82 -11.40
CA GLN A 185 -5.79 -40.42 -12.72
C GLN A 185 -5.75 -39.37 -13.85
N GLN A 186 -6.57 -38.31 -13.77
CA GLN A 186 -6.54 -37.22 -14.74
C GLN A 186 -5.19 -36.51 -14.78
N ILE A 187 -4.54 -36.33 -13.62
CA ILE A 187 -3.19 -35.76 -13.54
C ILE A 187 -2.18 -36.65 -14.27
N ALA A 188 -2.25 -37.97 -14.11
CA ALA A 188 -1.34 -38.91 -14.77
C ALA A 188 -1.53 -38.95 -16.29
N GLU A 189 -2.78 -38.97 -16.77
CA GLU A 189 -3.11 -38.94 -18.21
C GLU A 189 -2.62 -37.64 -18.87
N LEU A 190 -2.81 -36.50 -18.19
CA LEU A 190 -2.29 -35.21 -18.64
C LEU A 190 -0.75 -35.23 -18.72
N LEU A 191 -0.06 -35.81 -17.73
CA LEU A 191 1.40 -35.94 -17.73
C LEU A 191 1.89 -36.82 -18.89
N VAL A 192 1.21 -37.91 -19.22
CA VAL A 192 1.55 -38.79 -20.35
C VAL A 192 1.38 -38.06 -21.69
N VAL A 193 0.31 -37.29 -21.85
CA VAL A 193 0.02 -36.50 -23.05
C VAL A 193 1.05 -35.38 -23.24
N ILE A 194 1.38 -34.65 -22.18
CA ILE A 194 2.35 -33.55 -22.24
C ILE A 194 3.77 -34.07 -22.51
N THR A 195 4.09 -35.28 -22.04
CA THR A 195 5.44 -35.85 -22.17
C THR A 195 5.60 -36.80 -23.36
N ASN A 196 4.58 -37.05 -24.18
CA ASN A 196 4.65 -38.01 -25.28
C ASN A 196 5.34 -39.33 -24.88
N ASN A 197 4.89 -39.92 -23.77
CA ASN A 197 5.40 -41.21 -23.29
C ASN A 197 6.91 -41.20 -22.97
N TRP A 198 7.41 -40.11 -22.36
CA TRP A 198 8.77 -40.10 -21.79
C TRP A 198 8.93 -41.31 -20.87
N THR A 199 9.73 -42.27 -21.29
CA THR A 199 10.27 -43.27 -20.36
C THR A 199 11.04 -42.49 -19.31
N SER A 200 10.74 -42.77 -18.04
CA SER A 200 11.42 -42.16 -16.90
C SER A 200 12.93 -42.12 -17.17
N ALA A 201 13.47 -40.94 -17.41
CA ALA A 201 14.90 -40.76 -17.63
C ALA A 201 15.60 -41.11 -16.31
N THR A 202 16.17 -42.30 -16.25
CA THR A 202 16.85 -42.82 -15.07
C THR A 202 18.24 -42.22 -14.90
N SER A 203 18.71 -41.42 -15.87
CA SER A 203 19.96 -40.66 -15.78
C SER A 203 19.84 -39.22 -16.34
N PRO A 204 20.66 -38.27 -15.86
CA PRO A 204 20.78 -36.93 -16.43
C PRO A 204 21.18 -36.91 -17.92
N PHE A 205 21.81 -37.99 -18.42
CA PHE A 205 22.21 -38.12 -19.82
C PHE A 205 21.02 -38.39 -20.75
N ASP A 206 20.07 -39.22 -20.30
CA ASP A 206 18.84 -39.51 -21.06
C ASP A 206 17.92 -38.29 -21.15
N ILE A 207 17.94 -37.43 -20.13
CA ILE A 207 17.26 -36.12 -20.16
C ILE A 207 17.90 -35.22 -21.22
N TYR A 208 19.24 -35.19 -21.29
CA TYR A 208 19.97 -34.40 -22.27
C TYR A 208 19.71 -34.87 -23.70
N GLU A 209 19.79 -36.18 -23.97
CA GLU A 209 19.50 -36.79 -25.28
C GLU A 209 18.06 -36.50 -25.75
N ASN A 210 17.08 -36.63 -24.86
CA ASN A 210 15.68 -36.34 -25.18
C ASN A 210 15.45 -34.85 -25.46
N ILE A 211 16.02 -33.96 -24.63
CA ILE A 211 15.93 -32.52 -24.86
C ILE A 211 16.61 -32.16 -26.19
N HIS A 212 17.77 -32.73 -26.50
CA HIS A 212 18.52 -32.44 -27.71
C HIS A 212 17.79 -32.93 -28.98
N SER A 213 17.20 -34.12 -28.93
CA SER A 213 16.52 -34.76 -30.08
C SER A 213 15.22 -34.07 -30.46
N TYR A 214 14.50 -33.49 -29.50
CA TYR A 214 13.21 -32.81 -29.73
C TYR A 214 13.29 -31.29 -29.58
N PHE A 215 14.48 -30.74 -29.33
CA PHE A 215 14.73 -29.31 -29.11
C PHE A 215 14.03 -28.46 -30.16
N TRP A 216 14.28 -28.77 -31.43
CA TRP A 216 13.78 -27.98 -32.56
C TRP A 216 12.27 -28.08 -32.79
N LEU A 217 11.61 -29.13 -32.28
CA LEU A 217 10.16 -29.29 -32.37
C LEU A 217 9.43 -28.50 -31.28
N LEU A 218 10.06 -28.36 -30.10
CA LEU A 218 9.50 -27.65 -28.94
C LEU A 218 9.80 -26.15 -28.92
N MET A 219 10.86 -25.71 -29.62
CA MET A 219 11.29 -24.31 -29.67
C MET A 219 10.20 -23.34 -30.16
N PRO A 220 9.45 -23.61 -31.25
CA PRO A 220 8.39 -22.70 -31.69
C PRO A 220 7.32 -22.48 -30.61
N THR A 221 6.83 -23.56 -30.00
CA THR A 221 5.81 -23.49 -28.93
C THR A 221 6.31 -22.71 -27.71
N PHE A 222 7.58 -22.91 -27.33
CA PHE A 222 8.22 -22.15 -26.26
C PHE A 222 8.33 -20.66 -26.61
N MET A 223 8.79 -20.32 -27.82
CA MET A 223 8.91 -18.93 -28.28
C MET A 223 7.56 -18.21 -28.39
N HIS A 224 6.52 -18.88 -28.92
CA HIS A 224 5.15 -18.34 -28.97
C HIS A 224 4.60 -18.05 -27.57
N SER A 225 4.87 -18.94 -26.60
CA SER A 225 4.45 -18.75 -25.20
C SER A 225 5.15 -17.55 -24.56
N VAL A 226 6.45 -17.39 -24.81
CA VAL A 226 7.22 -16.22 -24.35
C VAL A 226 6.72 -14.93 -24.99
N LEU A 227 6.43 -14.94 -26.29
CA LEU A 227 5.88 -13.80 -27.02
C LEU A 227 4.52 -13.35 -26.45
N ALA A 228 3.62 -14.29 -26.16
CA ALA A 228 2.32 -14.02 -25.57
C ALA A 228 2.43 -13.42 -24.15
N LEU A 229 3.33 -13.98 -23.32
CA LEU A 229 3.62 -13.48 -21.97
C LEU A 229 4.15 -12.03 -22.00
N LEU A 230 5.06 -11.73 -22.92
CA LEU A 230 5.61 -10.39 -23.08
C LEU A 230 4.56 -9.37 -23.53
N LEU A 231 3.69 -9.74 -24.47
CA LEU A 231 2.58 -8.89 -24.92
C LEU A 231 1.62 -8.54 -23.77
N PHE A 232 1.22 -9.55 -22.98
CA PHE A 232 0.35 -9.34 -21.83
C PHE A 232 1.01 -8.43 -20.78
N SER A 233 2.29 -8.69 -20.46
CA SER A 233 3.06 -7.86 -19.53
C SER A 233 3.18 -6.41 -20.00
N MET A 234 3.45 -6.17 -21.29
CA MET A 234 3.58 -4.81 -21.84
C MET A 234 2.25 -4.07 -21.88
N SER A 235 1.17 -4.73 -22.29
CA SER A 235 -0.18 -4.14 -22.27
C SER A 235 -0.58 -3.71 -20.85
N TRP A 236 -0.27 -4.53 -19.85
CA TRP A 236 -0.57 -4.24 -18.45
C TRP A 236 0.28 -3.08 -17.90
N VAL A 237 1.60 -3.07 -18.13
CA VAL A 237 2.51 -2.00 -17.68
C VAL A 237 2.15 -0.64 -18.27
N MET A 238 1.63 -0.61 -19.50
CA MET A 238 1.21 0.67 -20.11
C MET A 238 -0.17 1.13 -19.63
N TRP A 239 -1.10 0.21 -19.37
CA TRP A 239 -2.37 0.54 -18.73
C TRP A 239 -2.16 1.10 -17.31
N SER A 240 -1.27 0.50 -16.51
CA SER A 240 -0.97 0.98 -15.15
C SER A 240 -0.29 2.35 -15.12
N LYS A 241 0.52 2.68 -16.13
CA LYS A 241 1.08 4.03 -16.30
C LYS A 241 0.06 5.08 -16.76
N SER A 242 -1.05 4.66 -17.37
CA SER A 242 -2.11 5.54 -17.88
C SER A 242 -3.19 5.86 -16.84
N ALA A 243 -3.37 5.04 -15.81
CA ALA A 243 -4.32 5.30 -14.73
C ALA A 243 -3.69 6.16 -13.62
N ALA A 244 -4.45 7.12 -13.09
CA ALA A 244 -4.04 8.04 -12.03
C ALA A 244 -3.80 7.38 -10.65
N HIS A 245 -3.50 6.08 -10.59
CA HIS A 245 -3.28 5.31 -9.37
C HIS A 245 -1.80 4.93 -9.26
N LYS A 246 -0.96 5.94 -8.97
CA LYS A 246 0.45 5.74 -8.59
C LYS A 246 0.62 4.82 -7.37
N LYS A 247 -0.41 4.67 -6.52
CA LYS A 247 -0.39 3.82 -5.32
C LYS A 247 -0.34 2.32 -5.61
N ASP A 248 -0.67 1.88 -6.82
CA ASP A 248 -0.64 0.45 -7.18
C ASP A 248 0.71 -0.02 -7.75
N ILE A 249 1.69 0.89 -7.87
CA ILE A 249 3.04 0.57 -8.39
C ILE A 249 3.90 -0.14 -7.34
N GLU A 250 3.64 0.06 -6.04
CA GLU A 250 4.32 -0.69 -4.97
C GLU A 250 3.87 -2.16 -4.89
N ASP A 251 2.76 -2.50 -5.56
CA ASP A 251 2.16 -3.83 -5.56
C ASP A 251 2.57 -4.68 -6.79
N VAL A 252 3.56 -4.22 -7.58
CA VAL A 252 4.12 -4.92 -8.75
C VAL A 252 4.72 -6.30 -8.41
N PHE A 253 4.94 -6.59 -7.12
CA PHE A 253 5.28 -7.92 -6.60
C PHE A 253 4.35 -8.40 -5.48
N SER A 254 3.16 -7.81 -5.36
CA SER A 254 2.20 -8.25 -4.35
C SER A 254 1.70 -9.66 -4.67
N LYS A 255 1.41 -10.41 -3.61
CA LYS A 255 0.90 -11.78 -3.73
C LYS A 255 -0.36 -11.84 -4.59
N LYS A 256 -1.17 -10.77 -4.62
CA LYS A 256 -2.37 -10.67 -5.45
C LYS A 256 -2.01 -10.56 -6.94
N TYR A 257 -0.99 -9.78 -7.28
CA TYR A 257 -0.52 -9.65 -8.67
C TYR A 257 0.14 -10.93 -9.17
N LEU A 258 0.96 -11.60 -8.35
CA LEU A 258 1.52 -12.90 -8.71
C LEU A 258 0.45 -13.97 -8.88
N VAL A 259 -0.62 -13.95 -8.06
CA VAL A 259 -1.77 -14.84 -8.22
C VAL A 259 -2.53 -14.53 -9.51
N LEU A 260 -2.80 -13.26 -9.82
CA LEU A 260 -3.45 -12.87 -11.06
C LEU A 260 -2.62 -13.25 -12.30
N LEU A 261 -1.30 -13.03 -12.26
CA LEU A 261 -0.38 -13.46 -13.33
C LEU A 261 -0.41 -14.98 -13.49
N PHE A 262 -0.43 -15.72 -12.38
CA PHE A 262 -0.51 -17.18 -12.40
C PHE A 262 -1.88 -17.66 -12.89
N GLU A 263 -2.96 -16.97 -12.56
CA GLU A 263 -4.32 -17.23 -13.07
C GLU A 263 -4.39 -16.97 -14.57
N VAL A 264 -3.83 -15.86 -15.07
CA VAL A 264 -3.78 -15.56 -16.50
C VAL A 264 -2.92 -16.59 -17.24
N VAL A 265 -1.76 -16.96 -16.70
CA VAL A 265 -0.92 -18.03 -17.26
C VAL A 265 -1.65 -19.37 -17.25
N LEU A 266 -2.40 -19.69 -16.18
CA LEU A 266 -3.24 -20.90 -16.10
C LEU A 266 -4.39 -20.86 -17.10
N VAL A 267 -5.01 -19.70 -17.33
CA VAL A 267 -6.08 -19.54 -18.32
C VAL A 267 -5.52 -19.63 -19.73
N VAL A 268 -4.34 -19.07 -20.00
CA VAL A 268 -3.65 -19.18 -21.30
C VAL A 268 -3.20 -20.62 -21.53
N LEU A 269 -2.62 -21.29 -20.52
CA LEU A 269 -2.31 -22.72 -20.56
C LEU A 269 -3.58 -23.55 -20.73
N TYR A 270 -4.66 -23.21 -20.04
CA TYR A 270 -5.94 -23.87 -20.19
C TYR A 270 -6.50 -23.69 -21.60
N PHE A 271 -6.44 -22.49 -22.19
CA PHE A 271 -6.88 -22.26 -23.57
C PHE A 271 -5.95 -22.90 -24.58
N ALA A 272 -4.64 -22.94 -24.35
CA ALA A 272 -3.68 -23.66 -25.19
C ALA A 272 -3.92 -25.18 -25.12
N VAL A 273 -4.19 -25.71 -23.93
CA VAL A 273 -4.55 -27.12 -23.68
C VAL A 273 -5.96 -27.43 -24.18
N ALA A 274 -6.92 -26.51 -24.06
CA ALA A 274 -8.28 -26.66 -24.56
C ALA A 274 -8.31 -26.62 -26.09
N LYS A 275 -7.49 -25.76 -26.70
CA LYS A 275 -7.27 -25.71 -28.14
C LYS A 275 -6.47 -26.91 -28.65
N SER A 276 -5.57 -27.49 -27.84
CA SER A 276 -5.01 -28.81 -28.14
C SER A 276 -6.02 -29.93 -27.92
N ASN A 277 -6.98 -29.77 -27.01
CA ASN A 277 -8.05 -30.73 -26.76
C ASN A 277 -9.24 -30.61 -27.73
N GLU A 278 -9.34 -29.52 -28.50
CA GLU A 278 -10.24 -29.41 -29.66
C GLU A 278 -9.83 -30.33 -30.80
N ALA A 279 -8.65 -30.91 -30.73
CA ALA A 279 -8.23 -31.87 -31.71
C ALA A 279 -8.84 -33.24 -31.40
N ASP A 280 -9.34 -33.87 -32.45
CA ASP A 280 -10.31 -34.96 -32.44
C ASP A 280 -9.78 -36.20 -31.71
N PHE A 281 -10.06 -36.32 -30.40
CA PHE A 281 -9.64 -37.45 -29.58
C PHE A 281 -10.15 -38.80 -30.12
N ALA A 282 -11.23 -38.83 -30.89
CA ALA A 282 -11.73 -40.04 -31.53
C ALA A 282 -10.76 -40.57 -32.61
N ALA A 283 -9.96 -39.69 -33.22
CA ALA A 283 -8.88 -40.06 -34.14
C ALA A 283 -7.59 -40.49 -33.41
N TYR A 284 -7.27 -39.91 -32.24
CA TYR A 284 -6.10 -40.30 -31.42
C TYR A 284 -6.20 -41.75 -30.93
N THR A 285 -7.39 -42.20 -30.53
CA THR A 285 -7.65 -43.61 -30.16
C THR A 285 -7.37 -44.60 -31.30
N ARG A 286 -7.37 -44.15 -32.57
CA ARG A 286 -7.17 -45.00 -33.74
C ARG A 286 -5.70 -45.18 -34.11
N ASP A 287 -4.94 -44.08 -34.27
CA ASP A 287 -3.61 -44.16 -34.90
C ASP A 287 -2.43 -43.93 -33.96
N LYS A 288 -2.66 -43.45 -32.72
CA LYS A 288 -1.63 -43.24 -31.67
C LYS A 288 -0.36 -42.45 -32.10
N ALA A 289 -0.39 -41.76 -33.23
CA ALA A 289 0.74 -40.97 -33.75
C ALA A 289 0.48 -39.48 -33.55
N ILE A 290 1.36 -38.79 -32.81
CA ILE A 290 1.23 -37.36 -32.44
C ILE A 290 1.48 -36.40 -33.62
N THR A 291 2.14 -36.88 -34.68
CA THR A 291 2.57 -36.05 -35.82
C THR A 291 1.43 -35.43 -36.62
N SER A 292 0.20 -35.93 -36.52
CA SER A 292 -0.99 -35.34 -37.15
C SER A 292 -1.65 -34.22 -36.34
N PHE A 293 -1.19 -33.97 -35.11
CA PHE A 293 -1.88 -33.15 -34.11
C PHE A 293 -1.15 -31.85 -33.76
N VAL A 294 0.18 -31.80 -33.98
CA VAL A 294 0.97 -30.58 -33.84
C VAL A 294 0.82 -29.77 -35.13
N GLY A 295 0.08 -28.65 -35.07
CA GLY A 295 -0.07 -27.75 -36.21
C GLY A 295 1.29 -27.30 -36.77
N THR A 296 1.36 -27.04 -38.08
CA THR A 296 2.59 -26.55 -38.71
C THR A 296 3.00 -25.21 -38.10
N PRO A 297 4.21 -25.08 -37.52
CA PRO A 297 4.62 -23.86 -36.85
C PRO A 297 4.78 -22.70 -37.84
N SER A 298 4.19 -21.54 -37.52
CA SER A 298 4.28 -20.32 -38.33
C SER A 298 4.09 -19.10 -37.43
N ALA A 299 4.93 -18.06 -37.59
CA ALA A 299 4.85 -16.78 -36.86
C ALA A 299 3.93 -15.75 -37.54
N LYS A 300 3.31 -16.13 -38.67
CA LYS A 300 2.49 -15.22 -39.48
C LYS A 300 1.20 -14.75 -38.77
N PRO A 301 0.39 -15.62 -38.15
CA PRO A 301 -0.81 -15.18 -37.46
C PRO A 301 -0.49 -14.26 -36.26
N GLU A 302 0.60 -14.53 -35.53
CA GLU A 302 1.09 -13.74 -34.40
C GLU A 302 1.55 -12.36 -34.87
N ALA A 303 2.32 -12.29 -35.96
CA ALA A 303 2.74 -11.03 -36.55
C ALA A 303 1.55 -10.13 -36.93
N LEU A 304 0.48 -10.71 -37.45
CA LEU A 304 -0.73 -9.98 -37.84
C LEU A 304 -1.51 -9.48 -36.62
N GLN A 305 -1.56 -10.25 -35.52
CA GLN A 305 -2.15 -9.82 -34.26
C GLN A 305 -1.35 -8.66 -33.64
N ILE A 306 -0.02 -8.76 -33.59
CA ILE A 306 0.86 -7.72 -33.05
C ILE A 306 0.76 -6.43 -33.86
N PHE A 307 0.63 -6.52 -35.19
CA PHE A 307 0.37 -5.38 -36.06
C PHE A 307 -0.89 -4.61 -35.64
N TRP A 308 -2.00 -5.32 -35.40
CA TRP A 308 -3.25 -4.69 -34.95
C TRP A 308 -3.11 -4.06 -33.55
N VAL A 309 -2.39 -4.72 -32.64
CA VAL A 309 -2.10 -4.17 -31.30
C VAL A 309 -1.34 -2.84 -31.39
N PHE A 310 -0.25 -2.77 -32.16
CA PHE A 310 0.48 -1.53 -32.33
C PHE A 310 -0.32 -0.45 -33.07
N SER A 311 -1.17 -0.85 -34.03
CA SER A 311 -2.07 0.09 -34.71
C SER A 311 -3.06 0.73 -33.75
N LEU A 312 -3.57 -0.05 -32.77
CA LEU A 312 -4.44 0.48 -31.71
C LEU A 312 -3.68 1.43 -30.78
N PHE A 313 -2.42 1.13 -30.46
CA PHE A 313 -1.56 2.05 -29.70
C PHE A 313 -1.30 3.38 -30.43
N VAL A 314 -1.12 3.37 -31.76
CA VAL A 314 -1.01 4.61 -32.55
C VAL A 314 -2.25 5.50 -32.37
N VAL A 315 -3.44 4.90 -32.43
CA VAL A 315 -4.71 5.63 -32.22
C VAL A 315 -4.82 6.15 -30.79
N TRP A 316 -4.44 5.33 -29.81
CA TRP A 316 -4.46 5.72 -28.40
C TRP A 316 -3.50 6.88 -28.09
N ASP A 317 -2.25 6.79 -28.54
CA ASP A 317 -1.23 7.84 -28.37
C ASP A 317 -1.70 9.16 -29.00
N TYR A 318 -2.37 9.08 -30.15
CA TYR A 318 -2.96 10.25 -30.79
C TYR A 318 -4.05 10.89 -29.92
N LEU A 319 -4.98 10.10 -29.40
CA LEU A 319 -6.08 10.63 -28.59
C LEU A 319 -5.60 11.18 -27.25
N VAL A 320 -4.69 10.51 -26.56
CA VAL A 320 -4.27 10.91 -25.21
C VAL A 320 -3.19 11.98 -25.24
N ASP A 321 -2.12 11.78 -26.02
CA ASP A 321 -0.93 12.62 -25.94
C ASP A 321 -0.90 13.75 -26.98
N VAL A 322 -1.61 13.60 -28.11
CA VAL A 322 -1.77 14.69 -29.09
C VAL A 322 -3.04 15.51 -28.83
N PHE A 323 -4.18 14.86 -28.55
CA PHE A 323 -5.48 15.54 -28.45
C PHE A 323 -5.83 16.02 -27.02
N GLN A 324 -5.57 15.22 -25.97
CA GLN A 324 -5.95 15.56 -24.58
C GLN A 324 -4.86 16.27 -23.74
N SER A 325 -3.64 16.44 -24.26
CA SER A 325 -2.52 16.99 -23.48
C SER A 325 -2.65 18.51 -23.24
N PRO A 326 -2.55 19.01 -21.99
CA PRO A 326 -2.74 20.43 -21.69
C PRO A 326 -1.52 21.26 -22.14
N ARG A 327 -1.65 21.97 -23.26
CA ARG A 327 -0.65 22.99 -23.66
C ARG A 327 -0.95 24.29 -22.93
N GLN A 328 -0.11 24.65 -21.96
CA GLN A 328 -0.25 25.91 -21.22
C GLN A 328 -0.06 27.18 -22.08
N ASN A 329 0.42 27.08 -23.32
CA ASN A 329 0.54 28.23 -24.22
C ASN A 329 -0.14 27.91 -25.56
N HIS A 330 -1.29 28.55 -25.83
CA HIS A 330 -1.87 28.53 -27.17
C HIS A 330 -1.10 29.53 -28.05
N PRO A 331 -0.37 29.10 -29.09
CA PRO A 331 0.17 30.03 -30.05
C PRO A 331 -0.99 30.63 -30.87
N THR A 332 -0.95 31.94 -31.10
CA THR A 332 -2.07 32.73 -31.64
C THR A 332 -2.31 32.51 -33.15
N ALA A 333 -1.31 32.01 -33.90
CA ALA A 333 -1.38 31.83 -35.36
C ALA A 333 -1.75 30.39 -35.79
N LEU A 334 -2.58 30.25 -36.83
CA LEU A 334 -3.08 28.95 -37.34
C LEU A 334 -1.94 28.03 -37.84
N THR A 335 -0.93 28.59 -38.51
CA THR A 335 0.24 27.86 -39.03
C THR A 335 1.06 27.22 -37.91
N SER A 336 1.23 27.93 -36.79
CA SER A 336 1.95 27.44 -35.61
C SER A 336 1.17 26.37 -34.82
N LYS A 337 -0.17 26.40 -34.85
CA LYS A 337 -1.02 25.36 -34.26
C LYS A 337 -0.89 24.04 -35.04
N VAL A 338 -0.92 24.12 -36.36
CA VAL A 338 -0.73 22.94 -37.24
C VAL A 338 0.68 22.38 -37.08
N ALA A 339 1.72 23.22 -37.09
CA ALA A 339 3.10 22.77 -36.89
C ALA A 339 3.32 22.10 -35.52
N ALA A 340 2.78 22.70 -34.45
CA ALA A 340 2.87 22.10 -33.12
C ALA A 340 2.07 20.80 -32.99
N HIS A 341 0.90 20.69 -33.65
CA HIS A 341 0.14 19.44 -33.70
C HIS A 341 0.92 18.36 -34.48
N LEU A 342 1.51 18.69 -35.63
CA LEU A 342 2.33 17.78 -36.43
C LEU A 342 3.55 17.29 -35.63
N GLN A 343 4.22 18.19 -34.91
CA GLN A 343 5.33 17.84 -34.03
C GLN A 343 4.88 16.92 -32.89
N GLY A 344 3.68 17.12 -32.33
CA GLY A 344 3.09 16.22 -31.35
C GLY A 344 2.88 14.81 -31.93
N VAL A 345 2.27 14.71 -33.10
CA VAL A 345 2.07 13.42 -33.79
C VAL A 345 3.40 12.71 -34.06
N ILE A 346 4.41 13.44 -34.56
CA ILE A 346 5.73 12.89 -34.84
C ILE A 346 6.42 12.43 -33.55
N THR A 347 6.27 13.17 -32.45
CA THR A 347 6.94 12.82 -31.19
C THR A 347 6.26 11.65 -30.48
N TYR A 348 4.92 11.59 -30.47
CA TYR A 348 4.17 10.65 -29.64
C TYR A 348 3.72 9.38 -30.37
N CYS A 349 3.42 9.47 -31.67
CA CYS A 349 2.90 8.34 -32.45
C CYS A 349 3.98 7.59 -33.24
N SER A 350 5.19 8.15 -33.42
CA SER A 350 6.23 7.56 -34.29
C SER A 350 6.70 6.20 -33.81
N THR A 351 6.91 6.03 -32.50
CA THR A 351 7.33 4.75 -31.90
C THR A 351 6.36 3.63 -32.24
N SER A 352 5.06 3.85 -31.98
CA SER A 352 3.99 2.88 -32.23
C SER A 352 3.84 2.57 -33.72
N LEU A 353 4.01 3.58 -34.58
CA LEU A 353 3.91 3.43 -36.04
C LEU A 353 5.07 2.62 -36.63
N VAL A 354 6.30 2.83 -36.15
CA VAL A 354 7.47 2.05 -36.55
C VAL A 354 7.30 0.58 -36.14
N CYS A 355 6.86 0.31 -34.91
CA CYS A 355 6.64 -1.06 -34.45
C CYS A 355 5.50 -1.77 -35.19
N ALA A 356 4.41 -1.07 -35.54
CA ALA A 356 3.37 -1.61 -36.41
C ALA A 356 3.92 -1.98 -37.81
N ALA A 357 4.71 -1.10 -38.43
CA ALA A 357 5.31 -1.37 -39.73
C ALA A 357 6.25 -2.59 -39.71
N LEU A 358 7.04 -2.74 -38.64
CA LEU A 358 7.92 -3.90 -38.45
C LEU A 358 7.12 -5.21 -38.31
N ALA A 359 6.06 -5.23 -37.50
CA ALA A 359 5.19 -6.40 -37.34
C ALA A 359 4.49 -6.78 -38.66
N TYR A 360 4.03 -5.79 -39.42
CA TYR A 360 3.46 -6.02 -40.75
C TYR A 360 4.47 -6.61 -41.73
N LEU A 361 5.72 -6.13 -41.72
CA LEU A 361 6.80 -6.66 -42.54
C LEU A 361 7.08 -8.13 -42.21
N VAL A 362 7.15 -8.49 -40.91
CA VAL A 362 7.31 -9.89 -40.48
C VAL A 362 6.15 -10.76 -40.98
N SER A 363 4.90 -10.26 -40.93
CA SER A 363 3.74 -11.01 -41.43
C SER A 363 3.78 -11.29 -42.95
N ARG A 364 4.44 -10.43 -43.72
CA ARG A 364 4.60 -10.58 -45.18
C ARG A 364 5.73 -11.53 -45.56
N LEU A 365 6.78 -11.56 -44.75
CA LEU A 365 7.96 -12.39 -44.98
C LEU A 365 7.83 -13.80 -44.38
N ALA A 366 6.96 -13.99 -43.37
CA ALA A 366 6.74 -15.28 -42.73
C ALA A 366 5.91 -16.24 -43.63
N PRO A 367 6.43 -17.45 -43.93
CA PRO A 367 5.68 -18.46 -44.68
C PRO A 367 4.52 -19.06 -43.86
N VAL A 368 3.44 -19.46 -44.54
CA VAL A 368 2.23 -20.04 -43.94
C VAL A 368 2.48 -21.45 -43.39
N SER A 369 3.42 -22.19 -43.99
CA SER A 369 3.86 -23.52 -43.58
C SER A 369 5.39 -23.54 -43.53
N GLY A 370 5.97 -23.03 -42.45
CA GLY A 370 7.42 -22.87 -42.29
C GLY A 370 8.10 -24.10 -41.69
N THR A 371 9.42 -24.21 -41.90
CA THR A 371 10.24 -25.10 -41.06
C THR A 371 10.31 -24.53 -39.63
N PRO A 372 10.52 -25.35 -38.58
CA PRO A 372 10.55 -24.87 -37.20
C PRO A 372 11.51 -23.69 -36.96
N TYR A 373 12.63 -23.66 -37.69
CA TYR A 373 13.59 -22.56 -37.67
C TYR A 373 12.99 -21.23 -38.17
N GLN A 374 12.21 -21.25 -39.26
CA GLN A 374 11.59 -20.05 -39.82
C GLN A 374 10.55 -19.45 -38.86
N ALA A 375 9.77 -20.31 -38.19
CA ALA A 375 8.84 -19.86 -37.15
C ALA A 375 9.59 -19.22 -35.97
N THR A 376 10.64 -19.89 -35.48
CA THR A 376 11.48 -19.41 -34.37
C THR A 376 12.12 -18.05 -34.68
N PHE A 377 12.68 -17.85 -35.88
CA PHE A 377 13.24 -16.55 -36.27
C PHE A 377 12.18 -15.45 -36.42
N GLY A 378 10.97 -15.82 -36.88
CA GLY A 378 9.83 -14.90 -36.91
C GLY A 378 9.44 -14.41 -35.52
N ASP A 379 9.35 -15.32 -34.55
CA ASP A 379 9.05 -14.97 -33.15
C ASP A 379 10.13 -14.08 -32.53
N ILE A 380 11.41 -14.39 -32.77
CA ILE A 380 12.53 -13.56 -32.30
C ILE A 380 12.42 -12.14 -32.85
N ALA A 381 12.09 -11.97 -34.13
CA ALA A 381 11.90 -10.65 -34.72
C ALA A 381 10.75 -9.87 -34.06
N LEU A 382 9.64 -10.55 -33.75
CA LEU A 382 8.50 -9.95 -33.04
C LEU A 382 8.87 -9.58 -31.59
N ILE A 383 9.58 -10.43 -30.86
CA ILE A 383 10.08 -10.14 -29.51
C ILE A 383 11.00 -8.91 -29.53
N MET A 384 11.91 -8.81 -30.49
CA MET A 384 12.79 -7.65 -30.63
C MET A 384 12.01 -6.37 -30.93
N SER A 385 10.95 -6.44 -31.74
CA SER A 385 10.06 -5.30 -32.01
C SER A 385 9.34 -4.81 -30.75
N LEU A 386 8.94 -5.73 -29.86
CA LEU A 386 8.33 -5.42 -28.57
C LEU A 386 9.31 -4.79 -27.59
N LEU A 387 10.53 -5.32 -27.50
CA LEU A 387 11.58 -4.74 -26.65
C LEU A 387 11.97 -3.33 -27.11
N LEU A 388 12.05 -3.13 -28.43
CA LEU A 388 12.25 -1.81 -29.03
C LEU A 388 11.12 -0.85 -28.63
N PHE A 389 9.87 -1.29 -28.79
CA PHE A 389 8.70 -0.50 -28.40
C PHE A 389 8.75 -0.05 -26.94
N ASN A 390 9.04 -0.97 -26.02
CA ASN A 390 9.12 -0.69 -24.58
C ASN A 390 10.23 0.32 -24.25
N ARG A 391 11.43 0.14 -24.84
CA ARG A 391 12.56 1.06 -24.63
C ARG A 391 12.30 2.44 -25.22
N ALA A 392 11.73 2.50 -26.42
CA ALA A 392 11.41 3.75 -27.10
C ALA A 392 10.30 4.53 -26.39
N LYS A 393 9.24 3.87 -25.89
CA LYS A 393 8.20 4.52 -25.06
C LYS A 393 8.73 5.02 -23.72
N ALA A 394 9.67 4.30 -23.09
CA ALA A 394 10.35 4.80 -21.89
C ALA A 394 11.18 6.07 -22.16
N PHE A 395 11.83 6.13 -23.32
CA PHE A 395 12.57 7.31 -23.77
C PHE A 395 11.66 8.50 -24.11
N GLU A 396 10.53 8.25 -24.79
CA GLU A 396 9.48 9.23 -25.07
C GLU A 396 8.93 9.88 -23.77
N TYR A 397 8.67 9.06 -22.74
CA TYR A 397 8.30 9.53 -21.42
C TYR A 397 9.39 10.40 -20.76
N TYR A 398 10.66 10.02 -20.92
CA TYR A 398 11.78 10.82 -20.40
C TYR A 398 11.89 12.17 -21.09
N LEU A 399 11.71 12.22 -22.41
CA LEU A 399 11.64 13.48 -23.18
C LEU A 399 10.47 14.35 -22.73
N ARG A 400 9.29 13.77 -22.44
CA ARG A 400 8.13 14.47 -21.87
C ARG A 400 8.44 15.10 -20.52
N LYS A 401 9.13 14.38 -19.64
CA LYS A 401 9.57 14.89 -18.32
C LYS A 401 10.60 16.01 -18.47
N ARG A 402 11.55 15.87 -19.40
CA ARG A 402 12.58 16.89 -19.68
C ARG A 402 11.98 18.18 -20.24
N HIS A 403 10.98 18.10 -21.11
CA HIS A 403 10.26 19.28 -21.64
C HIS A 403 9.34 19.95 -20.60
N ARG A 404 8.84 19.21 -19.60
CA ARG A 404 8.14 19.78 -18.43
C ARG A 404 9.09 20.44 -17.42
N ASN A 405 10.33 19.93 -17.30
CA ASN A 405 11.30 20.34 -16.28
C ASN A 405 12.29 21.42 -16.76
N GLY A 406 11.86 22.33 -17.63
CA GLY A 406 12.64 23.53 -18.01
C GLY A 406 12.58 24.67 -16.97
N ILE A 407 12.46 24.37 -15.68
CA ILE A 407 12.35 25.33 -14.57
C ILE A 407 13.42 24.96 -13.53
N PRO A 408 14.20 25.92 -13.00
CA PRO A 408 15.22 25.65 -11.96
C PRO A 408 14.62 24.91 -10.75
N MET A 409 15.25 23.83 -10.30
CA MET A 409 14.74 22.96 -9.23
C MET A 409 15.08 23.54 -7.84
N HIS A 410 14.08 24.05 -7.13
CA HIS A 410 14.20 24.27 -5.69
C HIS A 410 13.97 22.97 -4.89
N PRO A 411 14.51 22.84 -3.66
CA PRO A 411 14.30 21.67 -2.79
C PRO A 411 12.81 21.40 -2.57
N LYS A 412 12.34 20.14 -2.63
CA LYS A 412 10.91 19.87 -2.38
C LYS A 412 10.53 20.01 -0.91
N ILE A 413 11.49 19.82 -0.01
CA ILE A 413 11.28 19.88 1.43
C ILE A 413 12.34 20.78 2.03
N ILE A 414 11.91 21.86 2.69
CA ILE A 414 12.80 22.71 3.47
C ILE A 414 12.42 22.61 4.95
N GLY A 415 13.33 22.11 5.78
CA GLY A 415 13.18 22.07 7.22
C GLY A 415 13.83 23.30 7.88
N ILE A 416 13.09 24.01 8.74
CA ILE A 416 13.63 25.17 9.46
C ILE A 416 13.98 24.79 10.90
N VAL A 417 15.19 25.16 11.33
CA VAL A 417 15.73 24.92 12.67
C VAL A 417 16.26 26.23 13.25
N GLY A 418 16.12 26.45 14.55
CA GLY A 418 16.66 27.63 15.22
C GLY A 418 16.06 27.85 16.60
N PRO A 419 16.65 28.71 17.45
CA PRO A 419 16.13 28.98 18.78
C PRO A 419 14.82 29.78 18.74
N ILE A 420 14.10 29.84 19.86
CA ILE A 420 12.89 30.65 19.99
C ILE A 420 13.16 32.12 19.63
N ARG A 421 12.21 32.76 18.93
CA ARG A 421 12.29 34.15 18.44
C ARG A 421 13.46 34.47 17.47
N ALA A 422 14.11 33.46 16.90
CA ALA A 422 15.17 33.67 15.88
C ALA A 422 14.66 34.16 14.51
N GLY A 423 13.34 34.09 14.25
CA GLY A 423 12.74 34.51 12.96
C GLY A 423 12.25 33.36 12.07
N LYS A 424 12.16 32.13 12.60
CA LYS A 424 11.72 30.92 11.87
C LYS A 424 10.41 31.11 11.09
N THR A 425 9.35 31.52 11.77
CA THR A 425 8.02 31.73 11.17
C THR A 425 8.01 32.82 10.10
N THR A 426 8.81 33.89 10.27
CA THR A 426 9.00 34.93 9.25
C THR A 426 9.64 34.36 7.99
N THR A 427 10.65 33.50 8.14
CA THR A 427 11.30 32.81 7.02
C THR A 427 10.36 31.83 6.33
N SER A 428 9.64 31.00 7.09
CA SER A 428 8.65 30.05 6.54
C SER A 428 7.58 30.77 5.72
N SER A 429 7.06 31.88 6.24
CA SER A 429 6.02 32.68 5.57
C SER A 429 6.54 33.34 4.30
N TYR A 430 7.78 33.85 4.33
CA TYR A 430 8.40 34.46 3.15
C TYR A 430 8.62 33.42 2.03
N LEU A 431 9.20 32.26 2.36
CA LEU A 431 9.42 31.18 1.41
C LEU A 431 8.09 30.65 0.82
N ALA A 432 7.04 30.51 1.63
CA ALA A 432 5.71 30.14 1.17
C ALA A 432 5.14 31.15 0.16
N SER A 433 5.15 32.44 0.51
CA SER A 433 4.60 33.51 -0.36
C SER A 433 5.39 33.76 -1.64
N ARG A 434 6.73 33.65 -1.60
CA ARG A 434 7.62 34.01 -2.71
C ARG A 434 7.92 32.84 -3.65
N TYR A 435 8.05 31.64 -3.10
CA TYR A 435 8.49 30.44 -3.83
C TYR A 435 7.42 29.33 -3.92
N GLY A 436 6.20 29.57 -3.38
CA GLY A 436 5.06 28.67 -3.58
C GLY A 436 5.09 27.40 -2.75
N TYR A 437 5.74 27.43 -1.59
CA TYR A 437 5.74 26.31 -0.65
C TYR A 437 4.49 26.28 0.23
N THR A 438 4.04 25.08 0.57
CA THR A 438 2.99 24.86 1.56
C THR A 438 3.58 24.79 2.97
N LEU A 439 3.05 25.60 3.89
CA LEU A 439 3.43 25.57 5.30
C LEU A 439 2.92 24.29 5.97
N ALA A 440 3.81 23.55 6.60
CA ALA A 440 3.48 22.35 7.36
C ALA A 440 3.84 22.55 8.84
N SER A 441 2.92 23.16 9.60
CA SER A 441 3.09 23.34 11.06
C SER A 441 2.65 22.10 11.83
N ASN A 442 3.31 21.79 12.95
CA ASN A 442 2.88 20.71 13.85
C ASN A 442 1.49 21.01 14.43
N SER A 443 1.14 22.30 14.55
CA SER A 443 -0.13 22.71 15.13
C SER A 443 -1.32 22.45 14.21
N ASP A 444 -1.14 22.51 12.89
CA ASP A 444 -2.26 22.39 11.94
C ASP A 444 -2.80 20.97 11.90
N ILE A 445 -1.91 19.97 11.91
CA ILE A 445 -2.28 18.55 11.98
C ILE A 445 -2.99 18.23 13.31
N LEU A 446 -2.49 18.79 14.42
CA LEU A 446 -3.11 18.60 15.72
C LEU A 446 -4.49 19.27 15.78
N ARG A 447 -4.66 20.43 15.15
CA ARG A 447 -5.98 21.10 15.03
C ARG A 447 -6.94 20.29 14.19
N GLU A 448 -6.52 19.81 13.02
CA GLU A 448 -7.32 18.94 12.15
C GLU A 448 -7.77 17.67 12.90
N ILE A 449 -6.88 17.07 13.70
CA ILE A 449 -7.22 15.92 14.55
C ILE A 449 -8.23 16.34 15.63
N LEU A 450 -8.03 17.46 16.32
CA LEU A 450 -8.99 17.95 17.33
C LEU A 450 -10.36 18.26 16.71
N GLU A 451 -10.40 18.87 15.52
CA GLU A 451 -11.60 19.19 14.77
C GLU A 451 -12.36 17.91 14.37
N ASN A 452 -11.65 16.93 13.80
CA ASN A 452 -12.21 15.61 13.46
C ASN A 452 -12.73 14.87 14.70
N LEU A 453 -12.09 15.07 15.86
CA LEU A 453 -12.51 14.53 17.15
C LEU A 453 -13.59 15.40 17.84
N ARG A 454 -13.96 16.55 17.27
CA ARG A 454 -14.88 17.54 17.82
C ARG A 454 -14.49 18.02 19.23
N ILE A 455 -13.20 18.18 19.47
CA ILE A 455 -12.63 18.72 20.70
C ILE A 455 -12.28 20.19 20.47
N GLU A 456 -12.62 21.03 21.43
CA GLU A 456 -12.34 22.46 21.37
C GLU A 456 -10.82 22.72 21.24
N GLU A 457 -10.44 23.58 20.28
CA GLU A 457 -9.06 23.91 19.94
C GLU A 457 -8.38 24.82 20.99
N THR A 458 -8.28 24.33 22.22
CA THR A 458 -7.57 25.01 23.29
C THR A 458 -6.07 24.67 23.26
N ARG A 459 -5.22 25.60 23.74
CA ARG A 459 -3.76 25.38 23.86
C ARG A 459 -3.45 24.14 24.71
N GLU A 460 -4.25 23.92 25.75
CA GLU A 460 -4.12 22.76 26.64
C GLU A 460 -4.44 21.45 25.92
N ASN A 461 -5.51 21.41 25.13
CA ASN A 461 -5.90 20.23 24.34
C ASN A 461 -4.88 19.91 23.26
N LEU A 462 -4.37 20.92 22.54
CA LEU A 462 -3.29 20.75 21.58
C LEU A 462 -2.02 20.18 22.24
N GLY A 463 -1.67 20.69 23.43
CA GLY A 463 -0.54 20.20 24.21
C GLY A 463 -0.71 18.75 24.68
N ARG A 464 -1.90 18.39 25.19
CA ARG A 464 -2.23 17.03 25.63
C ARG A 464 -2.22 16.05 24.46
N LEU A 465 -2.85 16.40 23.35
CA LEU A 465 -2.89 15.57 22.14
C LEU A 465 -1.48 15.34 21.59
N GLY A 466 -0.68 16.41 21.46
CA GLY A 466 0.71 16.30 21.04
C GLY A 466 1.49 15.34 21.94
N ASN A 467 1.48 15.58 23.25
CA ASN A 467 2.17 14.71 24.22
C ASN A 467 1.71 13.25 24.17
N ALA A 468 0.40 13.01 23.98
CA ALA A 468 -0.14 11.67 23.86
C ALA A 468 0.38 10.95 22.61
N ILE A 469 0.30 11.58 21.44
CA ILE A 469 0.80 11.05 20.16
C ILE A 469 2.30 10.75 20.25
N PHE A 470 3.08 11.67 20.84
CA PHE A 470 4.52 11.47 21.00
C PHE A 470 4.85 10.31 21.94
N LYS A 471 4.11 10.14 23.04
CA LYS A 471 4.35 9.06 24.01
C LYS A 471 3.99 7.67 23.46
N THR A 472 2.96 7.57 22.63
CA THR A 472 2.49 6.28 22.09
C THR A 472 3.13 5.90 20.76
N MET A 473 3.34 6.86 19.85
CA MET A 473 3.76 6.60 18.47
C MET A 473 5.19 7.09 18.17
N GLY A 474 5.77 7.93 19.04
CA GLY A 474 7.11 8.49 18.87
C GLY A 474 7.17 9.76 18.01
N ASN A 475 8.28 10.49 18.12
CA ASN A 475 8.49 11.83 17.55
C ASN A 475 8.46 11.87 16.01
N ALA A 476 8.76 10.76 15.34
CA ALA A 476 8.81 10.64 13.88
C ALA A 476 7.43 10.57 13.19
N THR A 477 6.35 10.35 13.95
CA THR A 477 5.03 10.00 13.39
C THR A 477 4.43 11.13 12.55
N ILE A 478 4.52 12.37 13.01
CA ILE A 478 4.02 13.56 12.29
C ILE A 478 4.81 13.78 11.00
N ALA A 479 6.14 13.54 11.03
CA ALA A 479 6.99 13.63 9.84
C ALA A 479 6.59 12.59 8.78
N ARG A 480 6.37 11.33 9.17
CA ARG A 480 5.89 10.28 8.25
C ARG A 480 4.54 10.61 7.62
N TYR A 481 3.60 11.16 8.39
CA TYR A 481 2.31 11.60 7.87
C TYR A 481 2.48 12.68 6.79
N ARG A 482 3.34 13.68 7.01
CA ARG A 482 3.60 14.73 6.01
C ARG A 482 4.25 14.20 4.74
N LEU A 483 5.21 13.28 4.87
CA LEU A 483 5.83 12.64 3.71
C LEU A 483 4.80 11.88 2.86
N SER A 484 3.76 11.32 3.47
CA SER A 484 2.66 10.67 2.74
C SER A 484 1.79 11.63 1.92
N LYS A 485 1.92 12.95 2.14
CA LYS A 485 1.17 14.03 1.48
C LYS A 485 2.03 14.85 0.52
N LEU A 486 3.30 14.47 0.30
CA LEU A 486 4.26 15.25 -0.49
C LEU A 486 3.91 15.40 -1.99
N ASP A 487 3.03 14.54 -2.51
CA ASP A 487 2.58 14.59 -3.90
C ASP A 487 1.74 15.84 -4.22
N GLU A 488 1.30 16.59 -3.19
CA GLU A 488 0.47 17.79 -3.32
C GLU A 488 1.28 19.09 -3.57
N GLY A 489 2.62 19.08 -3.42
CA GLY A 489 3.48 20.24 -3.67
C GLY A 489 4.73 20.31 -2.76
N PRO A 490 5.62 21.30 -2.95
CA PRO A 490 6.78 21.48 -2.08
C PRO A 490 6.35 22.01 -0.70
N ILE A 491 6.96 21.49 0.36
CA ILE A 491 6.57 21.79 1.75
C ILE A 491 7.69 22.46 2.55
N ILE A 492 7.31 23.34 3.46
CA ILE A 492 8.20 23.90 4.49
C ILE A 492 7.77 23.40 5.85
N VAL A 493 8.70 22.80 6.57
CA VAL A 493 8.50 22.34 7.94
C VAL A 493 9.01 23.42 8.89
N ASP A 494 8.09 24.18 9.48
CA ASP A 494 8.43 25.24 10.45
C ASP A 494 8.78 24.64 11.82
N GLY A 495 10.08 24.67 12.17
CA GLY A 495 10.56 24.32 13.49
C GLY A 495 10.64 22.82 13.74
N ILE A 496 11.56 22.14 13.07
CA ILE A 496 11.95 20.76 13.40
C ILE A 496 12.55 20.77 14.81
N ARG A 497 11.98 19.96 15.71
CA ARG A 497 12.36 19.97 17.14
C ARG A 497 13.15 18.73 17.57
N TYR A 498 13.02 17.63 16.82
CA TYR A 498 13.61 16.34 17.18
C TYR A 498 14.43 15.75 16.04
N ILE A 499 15.48 15.01 16.39
CA ILE A 499 16.38 14.38 15.41
C ILE A 499 15.68 13.25 14.63
N GLU A 500 14.70 12.60 15.26
CA GLU A 500 13.92 11.55 14.62
C GLU A 500 13.04 12.09 13.49
N GLU A 501 12.51 13.31 13.62
CA GLU A 501 11.81 13.99 12.52
C GLU A 501 12.76 14.27 11.36
N LEU A 502 13.95 14.76 11.67
CA LEU A 502 14.98 15.08 10.69
C LEU A 502 15.43 13.83 9.92
N HIS A 503 15.62 12.69 10.59
CA HIS A 503 15.95 11.43 9.94
C HIS A 503 14.84 10.93 8.99
N GLU A 504 13.58 11.20 9.29
CA GLU A 504 12.48 10.86 8.37
C GLU A 504 12.51 11.75 7.12
N TYR A 505 12.61 13.07 7.26
CA TYR A 505 12.68 13.96 6.09
C TYR A 505 13.94 13.75 5.26
N ALA A 506 15.07 13.39 5.89
CA ALA A 506 16.33 13.09 5.21
C ALA A 506 16.29 11.84 4.31
N LYS A 507 15.22 11.04 4.37
CA LYS A 507 14.99 9.96 3.40
C LYS A 507 14.70 10.49 1.99
N ASP A 508 14.20 11.72 1.87
CA ASP A 508 14.01 12.37 0.57
C ASP A 508 15.33 13.06 0.13
N PRO A 509 15.88 12.73 -1.05
CA PRO A 509 17.16 13.27 -1.50
C PRO A 509 17.12 14.78 -1.82
N SER A 510 15.93 15.37 -1.95
CA SER A 510 15.72 16.81 -2.15
C SER A 510 15.49 17.59 -0.86
N PHE A 511 15.55 16.94 0.31
CA PHE A 511 15.43 17.59 1.61
C PHE A 511 16.63 18.51 1.90
N LYS A 512 16.33 19.72 2.35
CA LYS A 512 17.32 20.70 2.82
C LYS A 512 16.94 21.29 4.17
N ILE A 513 17.94 21.57 4.99
CA ILE A 513 17.79 22.14 6.33
C ILE A 513 18.34 23.56 6.35
N LEU A 514 17.49 24.51 6.73
CA LEU A 514 17.83 25.91 6.92
C LEU A 514 17.86 26.26 8.41
N GLY A 515 19.07 26.52 8.92
CA GLY A 515 19.26 27.03 10.27
C GLY A 515 19.05 28.54 10.34
N ILE A 516 18.38 29.04 11.37
CA ILE A 516 18.21 30.47 11.62
C ILE A 516 18.64 30.74 13.05
N VAL A 517 19.64 31.58 13.22
CA VAL A 517 20.18 32.00 14.53
C VAL A 517 20.10 33.51 14.66
N ALA A 518 20.00 34.01 15.87
CA ALA A 518 20.06 35.43 16.18
C ALA A 518 20.59 35.60 17.61
N ASP A 519 21.27 36.71 17.86
CA ASP A 519 21.80 37.06 19.17
C ASP A 519 20.68 37.11 20.23
N ASP A 520 21.00 36.67 21.44
CA ASP A 520 20.06 36.54 22.55
C ASP A 520 19.41 37.88 22.89
N SER A 521 20.16 38.98 22.83
CA SER A 521 19.66 40.34 23.07
C SER A 521 18.65 40.76 22.02
N VAL A 522 18.89 40.43 20.75
CA VAL A 522 17.99 40.72 19.62
C VAL A 522 16.72 39.87 19.71
N ARG A 523 16.85 38.58 20.07
CA ARG A 523 15.70 37.67 20.26
C ARG A 523 14.81 38.14 21.42
N TYR A 524 15.41 38.60 22.51
CA TYR A 524 14.68 39.15 23.66
C TYR A 524 13.95 40.44 23.31
N GLN A 525 14.61 41.39 22.63
CA GLN A 525 13.96 42.62 22.16
C GLN A 525 12.77 42.34 21.24
N ARG A 526 12.89 41.34 20.34
CA ARG A 526 11.78 40.88 19.48
C ARG A 526 10.64 40.26 20.29
N ALA A 527 10.95 39.55 21.38
CA ALA A 527 9.93 38.98 22.26
C ALA A 527 9.09 40.08 22.94
N ILE A 528 9.74 41.18 23.36
CA ILE A 528 9.07 42.32 23.99
C ILE A 528 8.26 43.14 22.97
N ALA A 529 8.79 43.33 21.76
CA ALA A 529 8.16 44.16 20.73
C ALA A 529 6.88 43.56 20.14
N ILE A 530 6.78 42.22 20.11
CA ILE A 530 5.57 41.52 19.69
C ILE A 530 4.65 41.44 20.92
N GLY A 531 3.84 42.47 21.12
CA GLY A 531 2.83 42.56 22.18
C GLY A 531 1.68 41.56 22.04
N GLU A 532 1.97 40.27 21.96
CA GLU A 532 0.99 39.25 22.27
C GLU A 532 0.79 39.23 23.79
N LYS A 533 -0.47 39.18 24.23
CA LYS A 533 -0.91 39.10 25.65
C LYS A 533 -0.27 37.96 26.50
N LYS A 534 0.71 37.21 25.98
CA LYS A 534 1.38 36.07 26.62
C LYS A 534 2.77 36.39 27.20
N ASP A 535 3.48 37.40 26.70
CA ASP A 535 4.88 37.66 27.07
C ASP A 535 5.09 39.05 27.72
N SER A 536 4.00 39.76 28.05
CA SER A 536 4.07 41.05 28.75
C SER A 536 4.64 40.86 30.16
N GLY A 537 5.90 41.28 30.37
CA GLY A 537 6.56 41.26 31.69
C GLY A 537 7.57 40.12 31.92
N ILE A 538 7.95 39.37 30.88
CA ILE A 538 9.03 38.38 31.00
C ILE A 538 10.36 39.10 31.23
N THR A 539 11.04 38.78 32.34
CA THR A 539 12.39 39.27 32.61
C THR A 539 13.41 38.58 31.72
N GLU A 540 14.53 39.25 31.40
CA GLU A 540 15.60 38.70 30.57
C GLU A 540 16.09 37.33 31.05
N LYS A 541 16.15 37.14 32.38
CA LYS A 541 16.46 35.85 33.01
C LYS A 541 15.42 34.76 32.68
N ALA A 542 14.13 35.06 32.78
CA ALA A 542 13.05 34.12 32.44
C ALA A 542 12.99 33.82 30.93
N PHE A 543 13.42 34.75 30.08
CA PHE A 543 13.56 34.51 28.64
C PHE A 543 14.70 33.55 28.31
N LEU A 544 15.84 33.66 29.00
CA LEU A 544 16.96 32.72 28.87
C LEU A 544 16.57 31.32 29.34
N GLU A 545 15.79 31.19 30.41
CA GLU A 545 15.25 29.90 30.90
C GLU A 545 14.29 29.22 29.91
N LEU A 546 13.59 29.97 29.04
CA LEU A 546 12.79 29.39 27.95
C LEU A 546 13.64 28.67 26.89
N GLY A 547 14.92 29.03 26.77
CA GLY A 547 15.90 28.33 25.94
C GLY A 547 16.29 26.94 26.45
N GLU A 548 15.99 26.64 27.72
CA GLU A 548 16.20 25.32 28.35
C GLU A 548 14.96 24.43 28.30
N ALA A 549 13.86 24.90 27.69
CA ALA A 549 12.65 24.10 27.53
C ALA A 549 12.95 22.79 26.79
N ARG A 550 12.27 21.70 27.17
CA ARG A 550 12.44 20.36 26.56
C ARG A 550 12.39 20.35 25.02
N SER A 551 11.65 21.29 24.41
CA SER A 551 11.54 21.43 22.96
C SER A 551 12.71 22.15 22.28
N GLU A 552 13.64 22.73 23.04
CA GLU A 552 14.81 23.48 22.57
C GLU A 552 16.13 22.74 22.84
N VAL A 553 16.09 21.65 23.63
CA VAL A 553 17.28 20.83 24.01
C VAL A 553 18.06 20.32 22.80
N ASP A 554 17.36 19.87 21.75
CA ASP A 554 18.00 19.32 20.55
C ASP A 554 18.35 20.39 19.50
N VAL A 555 17.88 21.64 19.65
CA VAL A 555 18.06 22.70 18.65
C VAL A 555 19.55 22.99 18.35
N PRO A 556 20.47 23.07 19.34
CA PRO A 556 21.89 23.25 19.06
C PRO A 556 22.49 22.09 18.25
N ARG A 557 22.00 20.86 18.46
CA ARG A 557 22.45 19.67 17.71
C ARG A 557 21.91 19.70 16.28
N LEU A 558 20.64 20.06 16.11
CA LEU A 558 19.99 20.19 14.80
C LEU A 558 20.62 21.31 13.96
N LEU A 559 21.01 22.43 14.57
CA LEU A 559 21.70 23.54 13.88
C LEU A 559 23.04 23.11 13.28
N LYS A 560 23.77 22.20 13.94
CA LYS A 560 25.02 21.64 13.39
C LYS A 560 24.80 20.75 12.16
N MET A 561 23.58 20.28 11.95
CA MET A 561 23.19 19.45 10.81
C MET A 561 22.56 20.28 9.67
N ALA A 562 22.47 21.60 9.81
CA ALA A 562 21.87 22.46 8.80
C ALA A 562 22.75 22.60 7.55
N ASP A 563 22.16 22.53 6.36
CA ASP A 563 22.87 22.72 5.09
C ASP A 563 23.38 24.17 4.93
N LYS A 564 22.58 25.13 5.41
CA LYS A 564 22.90 26.57 5.43
C LYS A 564 22.37 27.17 6.72
N VAL A 565 23.06 28.18 7.26
CA VAL A 565 22.65 28.91 8.47
C VAL A 565 22.58 30.41 8.17
N ILE A 566 21.46 31.03 8.52
CA ILE A 566 21.23 32.48 8.45
C ILE A 566 21.46 33.08 9.84
N VAL A 567 22.27 34.13 9.91
CA VAL A 567 22.43 34.97 11.10
C VAL A 567 21.50 36.18 10.97
N ASN A 568 20.44 36.19 11.77
CA ASN A 568 19.32 37.12 11.68
C ASN A 568 19.37 38.19 12.78
N ASP A 569 20.46 38.94 12.84
CA ASP A 569 20.61 40.07 13.77
C ASP A 569 20.12 41.40 13.16
N GLY A 570 19.89 41.42 11.85
CA GLY A 570 19.51 42.62 11.09
C GLY A 570 18.00 42.84 10.94
N SER A 571 17.66 43.65 9.93
CA SER A 571 16.27 43.95 9.55
C SER A 571 15.62 42.80 8.77
N VAL A 572 14.29 42.82 8.69
CA VAL A 572 13.50 41.84 7.91
C VAL A 572 13.92 41.83 6.44
N THR A 573 14.33 42.98 5.88
CA THR A 573 14.82 43.07 4.50
C THR A 573 16.15 42.34 4.32
N SER A 574 17.06 42.44 5.30
CA SER A 574 18.32 41.69 5.28
C SER A 574 18.06 40.18 5.33
N LEU A 575 17.13 39.74 6.19
CA LEU A 575 16.71 38.35 6.26
C LEU A 575 16.18 37.82 4.92
N LYS A 576 15.30 38.58 4.25
CA LYS A 576 14.74 38.22 2.93
C LYS A 576 15.83 38.07 1.86
N ASN A 577 16.77 39.01 1.80
CA ASN A 577 17.88 38.96 0.84
C ASN A 577 18.78 37.73 1.06
N GLN A 578 19.05 37.37 2.33
CA GLN A 578 19.83 36.17 2.65
C GLN A 578 19.08 34.89 2.24
N ILE A 579 17.75 34.84 2.42
CA ILE A 579 16.92 33.73 1.95
C ILE A 579 16.99 33.61 0.43
N ASP A 580 16.81 34.71 -0.30
CA ASP A 580 16.82 34.70 -1.77
C ASP A 580 18.18 34.23 -2.33
N CYS A 581 19.29 34.61 -1.68
CA CYS A 581 20.63 34.14 -2.03
C CYS A 581 20.76 32.61 -1.87
N ILE A 582 20.32 32.06 -0.74
CA ILE A 582 20.34 30.61 -0.47
C ILE A 582 19.44 29.85 -1.45
N MET A 583 18.27 30.40 -1.78
CA MET A 583 17.35 29.79 -2.74
C MET A 583 17.93 29.78 -4.15
N SER A 584 18.71 30.80 -4.52
CA SER A 584 19.47 30.84 -5.78
C SER A 584 20.59 29.80 -5.81
N ASP A 585 21.34 29.63 -4.70
CA ASP A 585 22.35 28.58 -4.57
C ASP A 585 21.72 27.19 -4.78
N TRP A 586 20.60 26.92 -4.11
CA TRP A 586 19.91 25.63 -4.18
C TRP A 586 19.23 25.37 -5.54
N ALA A 587 18.95 26.40 -6.33
CA ALA A 587 18.42 26.28 -7.69
C ALA A 587 19.44 25.81 -8.73
N SER A 588 20.74 25.91 -8.41
CA SER A 588 21.87 25.77 -9.35
C SER A 588 22.55 24.40 -9.38
N LEU A 589 22.09 23.43 -8.58
CA LEU A 589 22.73 22.12 -8.44
C LEU A 589 22.05 21.06 -9.31
N PRO A 590 22.69 20.59 -10.41
CA PRO A 590 22.29 19.36 -11.08
C PRO A 590 22.79 18.15 -10.27
N ASN A 591 21.89 17.21 -9.96
CA ASN A 591 22.25 15.82 -9.65
C ASN A 591 21.84 14.93 -10.81
#